data_AF-A0A8H3SDD5-F1
#
_entry.id   AF-A0A8H3SDD5-F1
#
_cell.length_a   1.000
_cell.length_b   1.000
_cell.length_c   1.000
_cell.angle_alpha   90.00
_cell.angle_beta   90.00
_cell.angle_gamma   90.00
#
_symmetry.space_group_name_H-M   'P 1'
#
loop_
_entity.id
_entity.type
_entity.pdbx_description
1 polymer ?
#
loop_
_entity_poly.entity_id
_entity_poly.type
_entity_poly.pdbx_seq_one_letter_code
_entity_poly.pdbx_strand_id
1 'polypeptide(L)'
;MLICATILGASGFLLHMAIEDFKEYGSGNMWTSGLGETKTSTTLISGLFRPRTTNTIFAIILLANTPQLLLSVAYFQYNALLTGMLAASEYNDYAVDRKPLRVSWPTGAQRWTYYHSLPYRYSFPLLTASALLHWLVSQSFYFVEIMPNPVFDYVDGVINVVTCGYSPAAIIYAIIIGSVMVIAAVVLGLRRFPTPMPLAAQCSAAISAACHPLKGYDHALKPVQWGEVQLQGPAQGGDWTDSSRVFHCSFTSDEVNEPMKERLYL
;
A
#
# COMPACT_ATOMS: atom_id res chain seq x y z
N MET A 1 3.54 6.77 -3.87
CA MET A 1 4.97 7.13 -3.70
C MET A 1 5.16 8.54 -3.16
N LEU A 2 4.55 9.58 -3.75
CA LEU A 2 4.64 10.96 -3.24
C LEU A 2 4.25 11.06 -1.75
N ILE A 3 3.11 10.47 -1.35
CA ILE A 3 2.65 10.46 0.06
C ILE A 3 3.69 9.84 1.00
N CYS A 4 4.26 8.69 0.63
CA CYS A 4 5.29 8.03 1.44
C CYS A 4 6.55 8.89 1.54
N ALA A 5 6.97 9.53 0.44
CA ALA A 5 8.10 10.45 0.42
C ALA A 5 7.85 11.69 1.29
N THR A 6 6.64 12.26 1.26
CA THR A 6 6.27 13.39 2.12
C THR A 6 6.23 12.98 3.60
N ILE A 7 5.72 11.79 3.92
CA ILE A 7 5.70 11.27 5.29
C ILE A 7 7.14 11.09 5.79
N LEU A 8 7.99 10.42 5.03
CA LEU A 8 9.39 10.20 5.41
C LEU A 8 10.17 11.52 5.53
N GLY A 9 9.95 12.47 4.61
CA GLY A 9 10.55 13.80 4.69
C GLY A 9 10.12 14.57 5.94
N ALA A 10 8.82 14.58 6.25
CA ALA A 10 8.31 15.19 7.46
C ALA A 10 8.85 14.48 8.72
N SER A 11 8.90 13.15 8.75
CA SER A 11 9.50 12.38 9.85
C SER A 11 10.98 12.69 10.03
N GLY A 12 11.74 12.84 8.95
CA GLY A 12 13.15 13.22 9.00
C GLY A 12 13.36 14.64 9.57
N PHE A 13 12.51 15.59 9.18
CA PHE A 13 12.52 16.94 9.75
C PHE A 13 12.15 16.94 11.25
N LEU A 14 11.11 16.19 11.64
CA LEU A 14 10.73 16.03 13.04
C LEU A 14 11.85 15.36 13.86
N LEU A 15 12.52 14.36 13.29
CA LEU A 15 13.68 13.73 13.93
C LEU A 15 14.84 14.72 14.11
N HIS A 16 15.08 15.57 13.12
CA HIS A 16 16.12 16.59 13.22
C HIS A 16 15.87 17.54 14.38
N MET A 17 14.66 18.10 14.48
CA MET A 17 14.26 18.94 15.62
C MET A 17 14.35 18.18 16.94
N ALA A 18 13.88 16.93 16.99
CA ALA A 18 13.94 16.08 18.18
C ALA A 18 15.37 15.81 18.65
N ILE A 19 16.34 15.71 17.73
CA ILE A 19 17.76 15.54 18.06
C ILE A 19 18.37 16.84 18.55
N GLU A 20 17.99 17.99 17.98
CA GLU A 20 18.47 19.30 18.44
C GLU A 20 18.00 19.60 19.86
N ASP A 21 16.70 19.42 20.12
CA ASP A 21 16.12 19.57 21.46
C ASP A 21 16.80 18.63 22.47
N PHE A 22 17.06 17.36 22.08
CA PHE A 22 17.75 16.42 22.95
C PHE A 22 19.21 16.81 23.22
N LYS A 23 19.90 17.45 22.27
CA LYS A 23 21.27 17.95 22.49
C LYS A 23 21.30 19.15 23.44
N GLU A 24 20.28 20.00 23.39
CA GLU A 24 20.21 21.22 24.18
C GLU A 24 19.76 20.94 25.63
N TYR A 25 18.74 20.09 25.81
CA TYR A 25 18.11 19.85 27.12
C TYR A 25 18.41 18.46 27.71
N GLY A 26 18.96 17.54 26.92
CA GLY A 26 19.20 16.16 27.32
C GLY A 26 20.45 15.96 28.17
N SER A 27 20.36 15.11 29.19
CA SER A 27 21.52 14.52 29.85
C SER A 27 21.57 13.01 29.57
N GLY A 28 22.67 12.55 28.96
CA GLY A 28 22.90 11.14 28.63
C GLY A 28 22.63 10.76 27.17
N ASN A 29 22.52 9.45 26.91
CA ASN A 29 22.37 8.90 25.56
C ASN A 29 20.89 8.65 25.24
N MET A 30 20.39 9.14 24.10
CA MET A 30 18.99 8.97 23.68
C MET A 30 18.54 7.50 23.63
N TRP A 31 19.48 6.57 23.38
CA TRP A 31 19.23 5.13 23.33
C TRP A 31 19.00 4.49 24.70
N THR A 32 19.29 5.20 25.79
CA THR A 32 19.09 4.70 27.16
C THR A 32 17.72 5.06 27.74
N SER A 33 16.96 5.91 27.05
CA SER A 33 15.57 6.18 27.39
C SER A 33 14.68 5.07 26.80
N GLY A 34 13.76 4.50 27.60
CA GLY A 34 12.80 3.54 27.09
C GLY A 34 11.97 4.12 25.94
N LEU A 35 11.56 3.27 24.99
CA LEU A 35 10.63 3.69 23.94
C LEU A 35 9.32 4.15 24.59
N GLY A 36 8.88 5.37 24.27
CA GLY A 36 7.67 5.98 24.84
C GLY A 36 7.77 6.38 26.32
N GLU A 37 8.95 6.32 26.94
CA GLU A 37 9.12 6.73 28.34
C GLU A 37 9.15 8.26 28.47
N THR A 38 8.31 8.81 29.35
CA THR A 38 8.23 10.24 29.64
C THR A 38 9.35 10.68 30.56
N LYS A 39 10.30 11.48 30.04
CA LYS A 39 11.25 12.25 30.85
C LYS A 39 10.92 13.74 30.74
N THR A 40 10.47 14.32 31.84
CA THR A 40 9.93 15.68 31.93
C THR A 40 10.88 16.77 31.43
N SER A 41 12.20 16.50 31.42
CA SER A 41 13.22 17.46 30.97
C SER A 41 13.63 17.35 29.50
N THR A 42 13.38 16.22 28.81
CA THR A 42 14.03 15.95 27.51
C THR A 42 13.11 15.39 26.44
N THR A 43 11.90 14.94 26.78
CA THR A 43 10.99 14.26 25.83
C THR A 43 9.66 14.98 25.66
N LEU A 44 9.55 16.23 26.13
CA LEU A 44 8.35 17.04 26.02
C LEU A 44 8.53 18.15 24.99
N ILE A 45 7.48 18.44 24.22
CA ILE A 45 7.51 19.53 23.24
C ILE A 45 7.19 20.84 23.96
N SER A 46 8.23 21.64 24.25
CA SER A 46 8.10 22.89 25.01
C SER A 46 7.15 23.91 24.37
N GLY A 47 7.06 23.97 23.03
CA GLY A 47 6.13 24.86 22.33
C GLY A 47 4.64 24.49 22.50
N LEU A 48 4.33 23.29 22.99
CA LEU A 48 2.97 22.74 23.09
C LEU A 48 2.40 22.74 24.51
N PHE A 49 3.13 23.27 25.50
CA PHE A 49 2.56 23.45 26.84
C PHE A 49 1.30 24.32 26.77
N ARG A 50 0.21 23.78 27.31
CA ARG A 50 -1.10 24.46 27.40
C ARG A 50 -1.73 24.20 28.78
N PRO A 51 -2.45 25.18 29.35
CA PRO A 51 -3.28 24.93 30.52
C PRO A 51 -4.31 23.85 30.23
N ARG A 52 -4.50 22.93 31.18
CA ARG A 52 -5.46 21.84 31.06
C ARG A 52 -6.88 22.38 30.99
N THR A 53 -7.48 22.23 29.82
CA THR A 53 -8.90 22.45 29.55
C THR A 53 -9.42 21.30 28.70
N THR A 54 -10.73 21.07 28.69
CA THR A 54 -11.34 20.02 27.86
C THR A 54 -10.91 20.13 26.39
N ASN A 55 -10.91 21.36 25.85
CA ASN A 55 -10.53 21.61 24.45
C ASN A 55 -9.05 21.33 24.17
N THR A 56 -8.14 21.70 25.08
CA THR A 56 -6.71 21.47 24.89
C THR A 56 -6.33 20.01 25.01
N ILE A 57 -6.99 19.26 25.91
CA ILE A 57 -6.84 17.81 26.01
C ILE A 57 -7.18 17.16 24.66
N PHE A 58 -8.37 17.44 24.11
CA PHE A 58 -8.77 16.88 22.83
C PHE A 58 -7.84 17.30 21.69
N ALA A 59 -7.41 18.56 21.66
CA ALA A 59 -6.51 19.06 20.62
C ALA A 59 -5.15 18.32 20.62
N ILE A 60 -4.53 18.13 21.79
CA ILE A 60 -3.24 17.43 21.89
C ILE A 60 -3.40 15.93 21.61
N ILE A 61 -4.50 15.30 22.05
CA ILE A 61 -4.78 13.89 21.73
C ILE A 61 -4.93 13.70 20.22
N LEU A 62 -5.69 14.57 19.54
CA LEU A 62 -5.85 14.51 18.09
C LEU A 62 -4.51 14.77 17.37
N LEU A 63 -3.72 15.73 17.85
CA LEU A 63 -2.39 16.02 17.30
C LEU A 63 -1.47 14.79 17.39
N ALA A 64 -1.36 14.16 18.57
CA ALA A 64 -0.54 12.98 18.79
C ALA A 64 -0.96 11.78 17.92
N ASN A 65 -2.25 11.69 17.56
CA ASN A 65 -2.79 10.62 16.72
C ASN A 65 -2.86 10.98 15.22
N THR A 66 -2.59 12.22 14.82
CA THR A 66 -2.60 12.62 13.40
C THR A 66 -1.63 11.77 12.55
N PRO A 67 -0.40 11.43 13.01
CA PRO A 67 0.48 10.51 12.29
C PRO A 67 -0.12 9.12 12.05
N GLN A 68 -0.97 8.63 12.95
CA GLN A 68 -1.63 7.33 12.81
C GLN A 68 -2.57 7.32 11.59
N LEU A 69 -3.29 8.42 11.35
CA LEU A 69 -4.16 8.55 10.18
C LEU A 69 -3.36 8.54 8.87
N LEU A 70 -2.22 9.22 8.85
CA LEU A 70 -1.32 9.24 7.69
C LEU A 70 -0.77 7.83 7.38
N LEU A 71 -0.42 7.06 8.41
CA LEU A 71 0.00 5.66 8.24
C LEU A 71 -1.13 4.79 7.66
N SER A 72 -2.37 4.96 8.12
CA SER A 72 -3.53 4.24 7.56
C SER A 72 -3.73 4.54 6.07
N VAL A 73 -3.62 5.81 5.67
CA VAL A 73 -3.69 6.21 4.25
C VAL A 73 -2.55 5.57 3.45
N ALA A 74 -1.33 5.57 4.00
CA ALA A 74 -0.19 4.92 3.36
C ALA A 74 -0.42 3.41 3.20
N TYR A 75 -0.98 2.73 4.21
CA TYR A 75 -1.34 1.31 4.14
C TYR A 75 -2.33 1.04 3.00
N PHE A 76 -3.41 1.80 2.87
CA PHE A 76 -4.36 1.63 1.77
C PHE A 76 -3.69 1.81 0.40
N GLN A 77 -2.77 2.76 0.29
CA GLN A 77 -2.01 2.96 -0.95
C GLN A 77 -1.10 1.77 -1.27
N TYR A 78 -0.36 1.22 -0.29
CA TYR A 78 0.45 0.02 -0.49
C TYR A 78 -0.42 -1.18 -0.87
N ASN A 79 -1.55 -1.36 -0.20
CA ASN A 79 -2.50 -2.42 -0.47
C ASN A 79 -3.04 -2.33 -1.92
N ALA A 80 -3.43 -1.13 -2.37
CA ALA A 80 -3.88 -0.89 -3.73
C ALA A 80 -2.77 -1.12 -4.77
N LEU A 81 -1.56 -0.64 -4.52
CA LEU A 81 -0.40 -0.81 -5.41
C LEU A 81 -0.05 -2.29 -5.60
N LEU A 82 0.11 -3.04 -4.51
CA LEU A 82 0.44 -4.46 -4.58
C LEU A 82 -0.69 -5.27 -5.22
N THR A 83 -1.95 -4.95 -4.92
CA THR A 83 -3.10 -5.59 -5.57
C THR A 83 -3.06 -5.36 -7.09
N GLY A 84 -2.79 -4.14 -7.53
CA GLY A 84 -2.66 -3.82 -8.95
C GLY A 84 -1.49 -4.54 -9.64
N MET A 85 -0.30 -4.56 -9.01
CA MET A 85 0.87 -5.27 -9.54
C MET A 85 0.62 -6.77 -9.67
N LEU A 86 -0.02 -7.38 -8.67
CA LEU A 86 -0.29 -8.81 -8.68
C LEU A 86 -1.41 -9.17 -9.64
N ALA A 87 -2.46 -8.37 -9.74
CA ALA A 87 -3.50 -8.54 -10.74
C ALA A 87 -2.93 -8.46 -12.15
N ALA A 88 -2.04 -7.50 -12.41
CA ALA A 88 -1.30 -7.39 -13.68
C ALA A 88 -0.43 -8.63 -13.95
N SER A 89 0.27 -9.14 -12.93
CA SER A 89 1.07 -10.37 -13.08
C SER A 89 0.21 -11.60 -13.37
N GLU A 90 -0.92 -11.74 -12.69
CA GLU A 90 -1.85 -12.85 -12.89
C GLU A 90 -2.52 -12.76 -14.26
N TYR A 91 -2.87 -11.55 -14.71
CA TYR A 91 -3.41 -11.31 -16.06
C TYR A 91 -2.41 -11.72 -17.14
N ASN A 92 -1.15 -11.28 -17.02
CA ASN A 92 -0.06 -11.60 -17.94
C ASN A 92 0.28 -13.10 -17.98
N ASP A 93 0.15 -13.79 -16.85
CA ASP A 93 0.40 -15.23 -16.72
C ASP A 93 -0.51 -16.11 -17.60
N TYR A 94 -1.69 -15.61 -18.00
CA TYR A 94 -2.59 -16.30 -18.91
C TYR A 94 -2.16 -16.23 -20.38
N ALA A 95 -1.19 -15.40 -20.73
CA ALA A 95 -0.62 -15.39 -22.09
C ALA A 95 0.30 -16.60 -22.32
N VAL A 96 0.96 -17.09 -21.27
CA VAL A 96 1.88 -18.23 -21.36
C VAL A 96 1.16 -19.55 -21.11
N ASP A 97 0.40 -19.60 -20.02
CA ASP A 97 -0.18 -20.84 -19.53
C ASP A 97 -1.70 -20.81 -19.60
N ARG A 98 -2.28 -21.96 -19.95
CA ARG A 98 -3.72 -22.17 -19.84
C ARG A 98 -4.09 -22.45 -18.38
N LYS A 99 -4.89 -21.57 -17.78
CA LYS A 99 -5.21 -21.59 -16.34
C LYS A 99 -6.72 -21.41 -16.12
N PRO A 100 -7.32 -22.03 -15.09
CA PRO A 100 -8.71 -21.76 -14.73
C PRO A 100 -8.85 -20.40 -14.04
N LEU A 101 -10.00 -19.76 -14.25
CA LEU A 101 -10.32 -18.47 -13.64
C LEU A 101 -10.48 -18.58 -12.12
N ARG A 102 -10.05 -17.52 -11.42
CA ARG A 102 -10.30 -17.35 -9.99
C ARG A 102 -11.52 -16.49 -9.76
N VAL A 103 -12.50 -17.02 -9.02
CA VAL A 103 -13.79 -16.37 -8.76
C VAL A 103 -14.19 -16.52 -7.29
N SER A 104 -15.15 -15.70 -6.86
CA SER A 104 -15.66 -15.76 -5.48
C SER A 104 -16.50 -17.00 -5.21
N TRP A 105 -17.16 -17.56 -6.23
CA TRP A 105 -18.03 -18.72 -6.13
C TRP A 105 -17.76 -19.68 -7.30
N PRO A 106 -16.74 -20.56 -7.17
CA PRO A 106 -16.29 -21.38 -8.28
C PRO A 106 -17.26 -22.50 -8.60
N THR A 107 -17.37 -22.79 -9.89
CA THR A 107 -18.08 -23.95 -10.43
C THR A 107 -17.14 -24.70 -11.37
N GLY A 108 -17.16 -26.03 -11.33
CA GLY A 108 -16.33 -26.85 -12.23
C GLY A 108 -14.83 -26.71 -11.98
N ALA A 109 -14.06 -26.31 -13.00
CA ALA A 109 -12.60 -26.21 -12.93
C ALA A 109 -12.08 -24.88 -12.34
N GLN A 110 -12.97 -23.92 -12.05
CA GLN A 110 -12.63 -22.62 -11.49
C GLN A 110 -12.02 -22.73 -10.09
N ARG A 111 -11.22 -21.73 -9.70
CA ARG A 111 -10.56 -21.67 -8.40
C ARG A 111 -11.18 -20.60 -7.52
N TRP A 112 -11.17 -20.82 -6.20
CA TRP A 112 -11.54 -19.78 -5.24
C TRP A 112 -10.55 -18.61 -5.31
N THR A 113 -11.09 -17.41 -5.14
CA THR A 113 -10.25 -16.23 -4.85
C THR A 113 -9.81 -16.22 -3.39
N TYR A 114 -8.79 -15.42 -3.07
CA TYR A 114 -8.36 -15.22 -1.69
C TYR A 114 -9.39 -14.37 -0.94
N TYR A 115 -9.58 -14.64 0.36
CA TYR A 115 -10.45 -13.82 1.21
C TYR A 115 -9.93 -12.38 1.34
N HIS A 116 -8.60 -12.24 1.40
CA HIS A 116 -7.91 -10.96 1.24
C HIS A 116 -7.58 -10.76 -0.24
N SER A 117 -7.79 -9.57 -0.80
CA SER A 117 -7.52 -9.28 -2.22
C SER A 117 -6.08 -9.62 -2.67
N LEU A 118 -5.15 -9.75 -1.70
CA LEU A 118 -3.76 -10.13 -1.89
C LEU A 118 -3.46 -11.57 -1.44
N PRO A 119 -2.59 -12.31 -2.14
CA PRO A 119 -2.01 -13.55 -1.64
C PRO A 119 -1.35 -13.34 -0.28
N TYR A 120 -1.50 -14.31 0.63
CA TYR A 120 -1.02 -14.21 2.02
C TYR A 120 0.48 -13.89 2.15
N ARG A 121 1.31 -14.35 1.19
CA ARG A 121 2.75 -14.04 1.12
C ARG A 121 3.09 -12.54 1.02
N TYR A 122 2.15 -11.72 0.56
CA TYR A 122 2.30 -10.26 0.50
C TYR A 122 1.45 -9.55 1.55
N SER A 123 0.23 -10.06 1.79
CA SER A 123 -0.68 -9.47 2.77
C SER A 123 -0.13 -9.56 4.19
N PHE A 124 0.45 -10.70 4.60
CA PHE A 124 0.96 -10.87 5.96
C PHE A 124 2.14 -9.94 6.27
N PRO A 125 3.23 -9.89 5.46
CA PRO A 125 4.30 -8.94 5.70
C PRO A 125 3.84 -7.48 5.70
N LEU A 126 2.90 -7.10 4.81
CA LEU A 126 2.35 -5.75 4.76
C LEU A 126 1.59 -5.40 6.05
N LEU A 127 0.73 -6.30 6.52
CA LEU A 127 -0.04 -6.12 7.76
C LEU A 127 0.88 -6.06 8.98
N THR A 128 1.87 -6.95 9.07
CA THR A 128 2.84 -6.95 10.16
C THR A 128 3.65 -5.66 10.18
N ALA A 129 4.20 -5.23 9.04
CA ALA A 129 4.96 -3.98 8.95
C ALA A 129 4.09 -2.76 9.28
N SER A 130 2.83 -2.74 8.83
CA SER A 130 1.87 -1.69 9.16
C SER A 130 1.59 -1.65 10.68
N ALA A 131 1.28 -2.79 11.30
CA ALA A 131 1.04 -2.88 12.73
C ALA A 131 2.26 -2.42 13.55
N LEU A 132 3.47 -2.82 13.14
CA LEU A 132 4.71 -2.38 13.77
C LEU A 132 4.93 -0.87 13.63
N LEU A 133 4.65 -0.28 12.46
CA LEU A 133 4.73 1.16 12.26
C LEU A 133 3.72 1.91 13.13
N HIS A 134 2.48 1.45 13.19
CA HIS A 134 1.45 2.05 14.06
C HIS A 134 1.88 2.00 15.54
N TRP A 135 2.41 0.88 15.99
CA TRP A 135 2.93 0.72 17.35
C TRP A 135 4.15 1.63 17.61
N LEU A 136 5.13 1.66 16.71
CA LEU A 136 6.29 2.55 16.86
C LEU A 136 5.89 4.01 16.86
N VAL A 137 4.95 4.42 16.00
CA VAL A 137 4.46 5.80 15.97
C VAL A 137 3.72 6.18 17.25
N SER A 138 3.05 5.23 17.92
CA SER A 138 2.46 5.50 19.24
C SER A 138 3.53 5.71 20.32
N GLN A 139 4.75 5.19 20.13
CA GLN A 139 5.90 5.47 21.00
C GLN A 139 6.67 6.72 20.57
N SER A 140 6.53 7.14 19.30
CA SER A 140 7.16 8.34 18.73
C SER A 140 6.50 9.63 19.18
N PHE A 141 5.16 9.64 19.27
CA PHE A 141 4.38 10.79 19.72
C PHE A 141 3.27 10.32 20.67
N TYR A 142 3.20 10.90 21.85
CA TYR A 142 2.23 10.49 22.87
C TYR A 142 1.73 11.68 23.69
N PHE A 143 0.50 11.59 24.19
CA PHE A 143 -0.09 12.61 25.04
C PHE A 143 0.54 12.58 26.43
N VAL A 144 0.82 13.76 27.00
CA VAL A 144 1.37 13.90 28.35
C VAL A 144 0.55 14.93 29.13
N GLU A 145 0.16 14.56 30.35
CA GLU A 145 -0.44 15.46 31.33
C GLU A 145 0.49 15.53 32.54
N ILE A 146 0.82 16.75 32.97
CA ILE A 146 1.65 17.00 34.14
C ILE A 146 0.75 17.57 35.23
N MET A 147 0.68 16.85 36.34
CA MET A 147 -0.02 17.25 37.55
C MET A 147 1.03 17.63 38.61
N PRO A 148 1.03 18.87 39.12
CA PRO A 148 1.92 19.27 40.20
C PRO A 148 1.60 18.46 41.48
N ASN A 149 2.64 18.11 42.23
CA ASN A 149 2.46 17.31 43.45
C ASN A 149 1.95 18.22 44.59
N PRO A 150 0.75 17.99 45.14
CA PRO A 150 0.16 18.86 46.16
C PRO A 150 0.95 18.92 47.48
N VAL A 151 1.87 17.98 47.72
CA VAL A 151 2.67 17.89 48.96
C VAL A 151 3.85 18.88 48.98
N PHE A 152 4.41 19.24 47.82
CA PHE A 152 5.58 20.11 47.72
C PHE A 152 5.28 21.46 47.05
N ASP A 153 4.26 21.53 46.19
CA ASP A 153 3.90 22.72 45.41
C ASP A 153 2.52 23.26 45.79
N TYR A 154 2.26 23.51 47.07
CA TYR A 154 1.12 24.34 47.50
C TYR A 154 1.43 25.82 47.25
N VAL A 155 1.72 26.15 46.00
CA VAL A 155 1.76 27.52 45.50
C VAL A 155 0.43 27.71 44.78
N ASP A 156 -0.44 28.56 45.34
CA ASP A 156 -1.67 28.97 44.68
C ASP A 156 -1.37 29.43 43.25
N GLY A 157 -1.88 28.69 42.25
CA GLY A 157 -1.76 29.05 40.83
C GLY A 157 -0.97 28.09 39.93
N VAL A 158 -0.44 26.97 40.42
CA VAL A 158 0.16 25.95 39.52
C VAL A 158 -0.96 25.16 38.83
N ILE A 159 -1.23 25.51 37.57
CA ILE A 159 -2.29 24.88 36.76
C ILE A 159 -1.74 23.58 36.15
N ASN A 160 -2.55 22.52 36.12
CA ASN A 160 -2.25 21.31 35.35
C ASN A 160 -1.94 21.69 33.89
N VAL A 161 -0.88 21.12 33.33
CA VAL A 161 -0.50 21.38 31.94
C VAL A 161 -0.57 20.12 31.11
N VAL A 162 -1.02 20.27 29.87
CA VAL A 162 -1.02 19.20 28.86
C VAL A 162 -0.03 19.56 27.77
N THR A 163 0.64 18.54 27.23
CA THR A 163 1.60 18.68 26.13
C THR A 163 1.71 17.35 25.37
N CYS A 164 2.46 17.36 24.27
CA CYS A 164 2.82 16.18 23.52
C CYS A 164 4.27 15.81 23.84
N GLY A 165 4.52 14.53 24.09
CA GLY A 165 5.86 13.98 24.22
C GLY A 165 6.31 13.29 22.94
N TYR A 166 7.62 13.13 22.80
CA TYR A 166 8.23 12.45 21.67
C TYR A 166 9.38 11.52 22.06
N SER A 167 9.69 10.55 21.20
CA SER A 167 10.85 9.66 21.37
C SER A 167 11.69 9.59 20.08
N PRO A 168 12.91 10.16 20.06
CA PRO A 168 13.79 10.12 18.89
C PRO A 168 14.10 8.69 18.43
N ALA A 169 14.33 7.76 19.37
CA ALA A 169 14.62 6.37 19.06
C ALA A 169 13.46 5.67 18.34
N ALA A 170 12.21 5.88 18.82
CA ALA A 170 11.02 5.34 18.16
C ALA A 170 10.84 5.92 16.74
N ILE A 171 11.11 7.22 16.56
CA ILE A 171 11.06 7.89 15.25
C ILE A 171 12.09 7.28 14.30
N ILE A 172 13.33 7.02 14.75
CA ILE A 172 14.36 6.37 13.93
C ILE A 172 13.91 4.98 13.48
N TYR A 173 13.41 4.14 14.38
CA TYR A 173 12.93 2.80 14.03
C TYR A 173 11.76 2.87 13.02
N ALA A 174 10.84 3.82 13.19
CA ALA A 174 9.73 4.02 12.26
C ALA A 174 10.23 4.44 10.86
N ILE A 175 11.22 5.35 10.77
CA ILE A 175 11.83 5.75 9.50
C ILE A 175 12.53 4.58 8.81
N ILE A 176 13.23 3.73 9.56
CA ILE A 176 13.91 2.56 8.99
C ILE A 176 12.88 1.60 8.37
N ILE A 177 11.85 1.21 9.12
CA ILE A 177 10.81 0.29 8.61
C ILE A 177 10.06 0.91 7.44
N GLY A 178 9.67 2.19 7.54
CA GLY A 178 9.00 2.91 6.46
C GLY A 178 9.85 2.96 5.18
N SER A 179 11.16 3.19 5.31
CA SER A 179 12.10 3.22 4.19
C SER A 179 12.24 1.83 3.53
N VAL A 180 12.34 0.76 4.33
CA VAL A 180 12.37 -0.62 3.81
C VAL A 180 11.10 -0.94 3.01
N MET A 181 9.92 -0.52 3.49
CA MET A 181 8.66 -0.71 2.77
C MET A 181 8.63 0.03 1.42
N VAL A 182 9.13 1.27 1.37
CA VAL A 182 9.26 2.04 0.12
C VAL A 182 10.19 1.33 -0.86
N ILE A 183 11.38 0.92 -0.40
CA ILE A 183 12.36 0.22 -1.24
C ILE A 183 11.76 -1.09 -1.78
N ALA A 184 11.11 -1.89 -0.94
CA ALA A 184 10.48 -3.14 -1.35
C ALA A 184 9.42 -2.92 -2.45
N ALA A 185 8.57 -1.89 -2.32
CA ALA A 185 7.58 -1.55 -3.33
C ALA A 185 8.22 -1.11 -4.67
N VAL A 186 9.31 -0.33 -4.62
CA VAL A 186 10.06 0.05 -5.83
C VAL A 186 10.67 -1.18 -6.50
N VAL A 187 11.35 -2.04 -5.75
CA VAL A 187 11.97 -3.26 -6.28
C VAL A 187 10.92 -4.18 -6.91
N LEU A 188 9.74 -4.33 -6.29
CA LEU A 188 8.64 -5.09 -6.87
C LEU A 188 8.10 -4.43 -8.16
N GLY A 189 7.98 -3.10 -8.17
CA GLY A 189 7.51 -2.35 -9.35
C GLY A 189 8.48 -2.35 -10.53
N LEU A 190 9.78 -2.55 -10.29
CA LEU A 190 10.79 -2.66 -11.35
C LEU A 190 10.82 -4.04 -12.03
N ARG A 191 10.07 -5.03 -11.53
CA ARG A 191 9.98 -6.34 -12.16
C ARG A 191 9.21 -6.23 -13.47
N ARG A 192 9.87 -6.61 -14.57
CA ARG A 192 9.27 -6.61 -15.91
C ARG A 192 8.38 -7.84 -16.11
N PHE A 193 7.30 -7.66 -16.86
CA PHE A 193 6.46 -8.76 -17.32
C PHE A 193 7.15 -9.49 -18.49
N PRO A 194 7.13 -10.83 -18.52
CA PRO A 194 7.83 -11.61 -19.54
C PRO A 194 7.10 -11.73 -20.88
N THR A 195 5.84 -11.27 -21.00
CA THR A 195 5.02 -11.52 -22.19
C THR A 195 4.65 -10.23 -22.93
N PRO A 196 4.35 -10.30 -24.24
CA PRO A 196 3.89 -9.16 -25.03
C PRO A 196 2.41 -8.81 -24.81
N MET A 197 1.72 -9.46 -23.87
CA MET A 197 0.32 -9.19 -23.58
C MET A 197 0.14 -7.73 -23.12
N PRO A 198 -0.77 -6.96 -23.76
CA PRO A 198 -1.05 -5.61 -23.33
C PRO A 198 -1.66 -5.63 -21.92
N LEU A 199 -1.13 -4.79 -21.04
CA LEU A 199 -1.66 -4.65 -19.69
C LEU A 199 -3.02 -3.94 -19.75
N ALA A 200 -4.10 -4.70 -19.58
CA ALA A 200 -5.44 -4.13 -19.39
C ALA A 200 -5.56 -3.31 -18.07
N ALA A 201 -4.58 -3.46 -17.17
CA ALA A 201 -4.52 -2.82 -15.85
C ALA A 201 -5.84 -3.00 -15.09
N GLN A 202 -6.43 -1.92 -14.57
CA GLN A 202 -7.73 -1.92 -13.89
C GLN A 202 -8.86 -1.40 -14.80
N CYS A 203 -8.65 -1.35 -16.12
CA CYS A 203 -9.68 -0.88 -17.05
C CYS A 203 -10.70 -1.99 -17.31
N SER A 204 -11.90 -1.85 -16.74
CA SER A 204 -12.99 -2.81 -16.93
C SER A 204 -13.37 -2.98 -18.41
N ALA A 205 -13.30 -1.91 -19.21
CA ALA A 205 -13.57 -1.98 -20.64
C ALA A 205 -12.53 -2.84 -21.39
N ALA A 206 -11.24 -2.69 -21.07
CA ALA A 206 -10.18 -3.50 -21.67
C ALA A 206 -10.26 -4.98 -21.26
N ILE A 207 -10.57 -5.24 -19.99
CA ILE A 207 -10.79 -6.61 -19.50
C ILE A 207 -12.02 -7.23 -20.19
N SER A 208 -13.12 -6.48 -20.30
CA SER A 208 -14.35 -6.94 -20.96
C SER A 208 -14.10 -7.31 -22.43
N ALA A 209 -13.38 -6.45 -23.17
CA ALA A 209 -13.00 -6.73 -24.56
C ALA A 209 -12.19 -8.03 -24.70
N ALA A 210 -11.24 -8.26 -23.80
CA ALA A 210 -10.45 -9.49 -23.79
C ALA A 210 -11.28 -10.74 -23.40
N CYS A 211 -12.37 -10.60 -22.66
CA CYS A 211 -13.19 -11.71 -22.14
C CYS A 211 -14.35 -12.12 -23.06
N HIS A 212 -14.52 -11.51 -24.25
CA HIS A 212 -15.59 -11.83 -25.19
C HIS A 212 -15.03 -12.55 -26.44
N PRO A 213 -14.78 -13.87 -26.39
CA PRO A 213 -14.36 -14.64 -27.56
C PRO A 213 -15.48 -14.72 -28.61
N LEU A 214 -15.12 -14.79 -29.90
CA LEU A 214 -16.07 -14.79 -31.02
C LEU A 214 -16.89 -16.08 -31.15
N LYS A 215 -16.42 -17.19 -30.59
CA LYS A 215 -17.03 -18.52 -30.71
C LYS A 215 -16.87 -19.30 -29.42
N GLY A 216 -17.82 -20.21 -29.20
CA GLY A 216 -17.84 -21.15 -28.09
C GLY A 216 -18.71 -20.67 -26.92
N TYR A 217 -19.09 -21.63 -26.08
CA TYR A 217 -19.89 -21.40 -24.87
C TYR A 217 -19.12 -21.93 -23.66
N ASP A 218 -19.37 -21.35 -22.50
CA ASP A 218 -18.83 -21.78 -21.21
C ASP A 218 -17.29 -21.76 -21.07
N HIS A 219 -16.59 -20.89 -21.81
CA HIS A 219 -15.15 -20.69 -21.63
C HIS A 219 -14.79 -20.32 -20.20
N ALA A 220 -15.66 -19.58 -19.51
CA ALA A 220 -15.46 -19.19 -18.12
C ALA A 220 -15.36 -20.37 -17.14
N LEU A 221 -15.96 -21.53 -17.47
CA LEU A 221 -15.95 -22.73 -16.61
C LEU A 221 -14.73 -23.63 -16.86
N LYS A 222 -13.97 -23.36 -17.92
CA LYS A 222 -12.81 -24.14 -18.37
C LYS A 222 -11.51 -23.36 -18.15
N PRO A 223 -10.35 -24.04 -18.17
CA PRO A 223 -9.07 -23.35 -18.25
C PRO A 223 -8.98 -22.50 -19.53
N VAL A 224 -8.65 -21.22 -19.38
CA VAL A 224 -8.52 -20.25 -20.48
C VAL A 224 -7.07 -19.83 -20.68
N GLN A 225 -6.76 -19.42 -21.89
CA GLN A 225 -5.48 -18.81 -22.26
C GLN A 225 -5.77 -17.59 -23.14
N TRP A 226 -4.97 -16.55 -23.01
CA TRP A 226 -5.04 -15.37 -23.87
C TRP A 226 -4.15 -15.56 -25.09
N GLY A 227 -4.68 -15.23 -26.27
CA GLY A 227 -3.91 -15.19 -27.50
C GLY A 227 -4.81 -14.88 -28.70
N GLU A 228 -4.21 -14.98 -29.89
CA GLU A 228 -4.94 -14.80 -31.16
C GLU A 228 -5.90 -15.97 -31.37
N VAL A 229 -7.18 -15.65 -31.56
CA VAL A 229 -8.22 -16.65 -31.85
C VAL A 229 -8.34 -16.84 -33.36
N GLN A 230 -8.31 -18.09 -33.83
CA GLN A 230 -8.46 -18.37 -35.26
C GLN A 230 -9.90 -18.12 -35.75
N LEU A 231 -10.05 -17.19 -36.69
CA LEU A 231 -11.27 -17.03 -37.49
C LEU A 231 -11.38 -18.18 -38.49
N GLN A 232 -11.94 -19.32 -38.08
CA GLN A 232 -12.43 -20.32 -39.04
C GLN A 232 -13.80 -19.89 -39.57
N GLY A 233 -13.81 -19.04 -40.60
CA GLY A 233 -14.94 -18.84 -41.50
C GLY A 233 -14.50 -19.19 -42.91
N PRO A 234 -15.38 -19.70 -43.79
CA PRO A 234 -15.01 -19.87 -45.20
C PRO A 234 -14.58 -18.51 -45.73
N ALA A 235 -13.62 -18.49 -46.64
CA ALA A 235 -13.52 -17.40 -47.59
C ALA A 235 -14.83 -17.35 -48.40
N GLN A 236 -15.88 -16.77 -47.83
CA GLN A 236 -17.10 -16.46 -48.56
C GLN A 236 -16.79 -15.27 -49.43
N GLY A 237 -16.21 -15.56 -50.60
CA GLY A 237 -16.60 -15.04 -51.92
C GLY A 237 -16.89 -13.55 -52.06
N GLY A 238 -16.29 -12.69 -51.26
CA GLY A 238 -16.32 -11.24 -51.42
C GLY A 238 -14.93 -10.78 -51.81
N ASP A 239 -14.80 -10.27 -53.03
CA ASP A 239 -13.65 -9.54 -53.52
C ASP A 239 -13.42 -8.30 -52.65
N TRP A 240 -12.68 -8.48 -51.56
CA TRP A 240 -12.22 -7.41 -50.70
C TRP A 240 -10.71 -7.35 -50.85
N THR A 241 -10.27 -6.27 -51.46
CA THR A 241 -8.88 -5.89 -51.63
C THR A 241 -8.10 -5.99 -50.31
N ASP A 242 -6.91 -6.52 -50.45
CA ASP A 242 -5.94 -6.96 -49.45
C ASP A 242 -5.41 -5.82 -48.55
N SER A 243 -6.21 -5.30 -47.61
CA SER A 243 -5.75 -4.17 -46.77
C SER A 243 -6.18 -4.13 -45.30
N SER A 244 -7.18 -4.89 -44.85
CA SER A 244 -7.67 -4.74 -43.45
C SER A 244 -8.19 -6.03 -42.81
N ARG A 245 -7.44 -7.14 -42.87
CA ARG A 245 -7.75 -8.28 -41.98
C ARG A 245 -7.40 -7.90 -40.55
N VAL A 246 -8.42 -7.61 -39.75
CA VAL A 246 -8.25 -7.33 -38.33
C VAL A 246 -8.34 -8.63 -37.54
N PHE A 247 -7.34 -8.90 -36.73
CA PHE A 247 -7.26 -10.09 -35.88
C PHE A 247 -7.77 -9.75 -34.48
N HIS A 248 -8.23 -10.77 -33.74
CA HIS A 248 -8.77 -10.59 -32.39
C HIS A 248 -8.00 -11.44 -31.39
N CYS A 249 -7.62 -10.82 -30.27
CA CYS A 249 -7.07 -11.51 -29.12
C CYS A 249 -8.10 -11.59 -28.01
N SER A 250 -8.36 -12.77 -27.49
CA SER A 250 -9.29 -12.94 -26.37
C SER A 250 -8.89 -14.13 -25.50
N PHE A 251 -9.45 -14.18 -24.30
CA PHE A 251 -9.41 -15.36 -23.45
C PHE A 251 -10.34 -16.43 -24.01
N THR A 252 -9.79 -17.59 -24.35
CA THR A 252 -10.59 -18.74 -24.78
C THR A 252 -10.07 -20.05 -24.18
N SER A 253 -10.96 -21.03 -24.10
CA SER A 253 -10.63 -22.42 -23.75
C SER A 253 -10.22 -23.26 -24.96
N ASP A 254 -10.18 -22.67 -26.16
CA ASP A 254 -9.78 -23.34 -27.40
C ASP A 254 -8.31 -23.04 -27.71
N GLU A 255 -7.73 -23.64 -28.76
CA GLU A 255 -6.34 -23.38 -29.12
C GLU A 255 -6.13 -21.91 -29.52
N VAL A 256 -5.09 -21.29 -28.98
CA VAL A 256 -4.70 -19.90 -29.26
C VAL A 256 -3.31 -19.87 -29.84
N ASN A 257 -3.09 -18.95 -30.78
CA ASN A 257 -1.77 -18.67 -31.32
C ASN A 257 -1.13 -17.49 -30.57
N GLU A 258 0.20 -17.46 -30.51
CA GLU A 258 0.92 -16.29 -30.03
C GLU A 258 0.72 -15.11 -31.00
N PRO A 259 0.35 -13.90 -30.50
CA PRO A 259 0.13 -12.76 -31.37
C PRO A 259 1.42 -12.31 -32.08
N MET A 260 1.33 -12.10 -33.39
CA MET A 260 2.44 -11.68 -34.25
C MET A 260 2.55 -10.15 -34.31
N LYS A 261 3.76 -9.62 -34.16
CA LYS A 261 4.01 -8.15 -34.17
C LYS A 261 3.62 -7.45 -35.48
N GLU A 262 3.50 -8.17 -36.59
CA GLU A 262 3.21 -7.64 -37.92
C GLU A 262 1.70 -7.54 -38.23
N ARG A 263 0.83 -7.99 -37.31
CA ARG A 263 -0.62 -7.99 -37.50
C ARG A 263 -1.31 -6.87 -36.71
N LEU A 264 -2.40 -6.36 -37.26
CA LEU A 264 -3.30 -5.42 -36.60
C LEU A 264 -4.34 -6.19 -35.77
N TYR A 265 -4.36 -5.92 -34.47
CA TYR A 265 -5.31 -6.50 -33.52
C TYR A 265 -6.28 -5.44 -33.02
N LEU A 266 -7.55 -5.85 -32.85
CA LEU A 266 -8.58 -5.13 -32.10
C LEU A 266 -8.72 -5.70 -30.69
#